data_AF-A0A067EN89-F1
#
_entry.id   AF-A0A067EN89-F1
#
_cell.length_a   1.000
_cell.length_b   1.000
_cell.length_c   1.000
_cell.angle_alpha   90.00
_cell.angle_beta   90.00
_cell.angle_gamma   90.00
#
_symmetry.space_group_name_H-M   'P 1'
#
loop_
_entity.id
_entity.type
_entity.pdbx_description
1 polymer ?
#
loop_
_entity_poly.entity_id
_entity_poly.type
_entity_poly.pdbx_seq_one_letter_code
_entity_poly.pdbx_strand_id
1 'polypeptide(L)'
;MGVYLSTPKTEKFSEDGQNENVRYGLSSMQGWRATMEDAHAAYPDLDSSTSFFGVYDGHGGKAVAKFCAKYLHQQVLKHEIYSAGDLVTSAQKAFLR
;
A
#
# COMPACT_ATOMS: atom_id res chain seq x y z
N MET A 1 27.86 10.71 7.74
CA MET A 1 27.09 10.33 6.52
C MET A 1 25.64 10.67 6.78
N GLY A 2 25.08 11.58 5.98
CA GLY A 2 23.70 12.06 6.15
C GLY A 2 22.66 11.09 5.59
N VAL A 3 21.43 11.57 5.44
CA VAL A 3 20.27 10.78 4.95
C VAL A 3 20.37 10.33 3.49
N TYR A 4 21.39 10.81 2.77
CA TYR A 4 21.59 10.60 1.34
C TYR A 4 22.82 9.73 1.03
N LEU A 5 22.69 8.88 0.01
CA LEU A 5 23.76 8.11 -0.60
C LEU A 5 24.62 8.99 -1.53
N SER A 6 25.84 8.54 -1.84
CA SER A 6 26.71 9.20 -2.81
C SER A 6 26.26 9.01 -4.26
N THR A 7 25.52 7.94 -4.53
CA THR A 7 24.88 7.64 -5.83
C THR A 7 23.48 7.07 -5.57
N PRO A 8 22.51 7.30 -6.46
CA PRO A 8 21.16 6.79 -6.28
C PRO A 8 21.13 5.28 -6.57
N LYS A 9 20.33 4.55 -5.79
CA LYS A 9 19.91 3.20 -6.17
C LYS A 9 18.78 3.31 -7.18
N THR A 10 19.06 2.95 -8.43
CA THR A 10 18.14 3.08 -9.55
C THR A 10 17.38 1.81 -9.89
N GLU A 11 17.65 0.71 -9.19
CA GLU A 11 16.93 -0.55 -9.31
C GLU A 11 15.42 -0.33 -9.12
N LYS A 12 14.63 -0.90 -10.04
CA LYS A 12 13.18 -0.85 -10.03
C LYS A 12 12.63 -2.18 -9.57
N PHE A 13 11.76 -2.14 -8.58
CA PHE A 13 10.91 -3.26 -8.22
C PHE A 13 9.54 -3.00 -8.83
N SER A 14 9.27 -3.67 -9.95
CA SER A 14 8.04 -3.51 -10.71
C SER A 14 7.19 -4.77 -10.60
N GLU A 15 5.89 -4.58 -10.46
CA GLU A 15 4.89 -5.65 -10.45
C GLU A 15 3.69 -5.20 -11.29
N ASP A 16 2.99 -6.14 -11.88
CA ASP A 16 1.78 -5.89 -12.63
C ASP A 16 0.82 -7.06 -12.47
N GLY A 17 -0.44 -6.82 -12.79
CA GLY A 17 -1.47 -7.85 -12.71
C GLY A 17 -2.83 -7.34 -13.13
N GLN A 18 -3.81 -8.23 -13.04
CA GLN A 18 -5.17 -7.93 -13.47
C GLN A 18 -6.19 -8.90 -12.85
N ASN A 19 -7.45 -8.51 -12.87
CA ASN A 19 -8.60 -9.40 -12.75
C ASN A 19 -9.58 -9.14 -13.90
N GLU A 20 -10.83 -9.60 -13.78
CA GLU A 20 -11.85 -9.40 -14.82
C GLU A 20 -12.23 -7.92 -15.03
N ASN A 21 -11.99 -7.07 -14.02
CA ASN A 21 -12.48 -5.69 -13.97
C ASN A 21 -11.38 -4.64 -14.15
N VAL A 22 -10.16 -4.90 -13.65
CA VAL A 22 -9.06 -3.94 -13.62
C VAL A 22 -7.73 -4.58 -14.04
N ARG A 23 -6.84 -3.74 -14.59
CA ARG A 23 -5.42 -4.05 -14.79
C ARG A 23 -4.60 -3.00 -14.05
N TYR A 24 -3.48 -3.41 -13.44
CA TYR A 24 -2.60 -2.51 -12.71
C TYR A 24 -1.13 -2.78 -13.05
N GLY A 25 -0.31 -1.76 -12.82
CA GLY A 25 1.14 -1.85 -12.80
C GLY A 25 1.67 -0.90 -11.73
N LEU A 26 2.75 -1.30 -11.07
CA LEU A 26 3.43 -0.52 -10.06
C LEU A 26 4.94 -0.65 -10.21
N SER A 27 5.66 0.35 -9.73
CA SER A 27 7.13 0.34 -9.66
C SER A 27 7.60 1.16 -8.48
N SER A 28 8.62 0.67 -7.77
CA SER A 28 9.24 1.39 -6.65
C SER A 28 10.76 1.46 -6.81
N MET A 29 11.37 2.50 -6.25
CA MET A 29 12.81 2.77 -6.34
C MET A 29 13.27 3.57 -5.12
N GLN A 30 14.37 3.14 -4.49
CA GLN A 30 14.93 3.84 -3.31
C GLN A 30 15.53 5.21 -3.64
N GLY A 31 16.17 5.34 -4.82
CA GLY A 31 16.81 6.58 -5.22
C GLY A 31 17.97 6.97 -4.29
N TRP A 32 18.00 8.24 -3.89
CA TRP A 32 19.11 8.82 -3.12
C TRP A 32 19.05 8.56 -1.62
N ARG A 33 17.90 8.10 -1.08
CA ARG A 33 17.76 7.89 0.37
C ARG A 33 18.62 6.71 0.81
N ALA A 34 19.12 6.75 2.05
CA ALA A 34 19.88 5.64 2.63
C ALA A 34 19.03 4.37 2.81
N THR A 35 17.75 4.53 3.14
CA THR A 35 16.77 3.45 3.34
C THR A 35 15.58 3.61 2.39
N MET A 36 15.00 2.48 1.96
CA MET A 36 13.69 2.45 1.31
C MET A 36 12.62 2.28 2.39
N GLU A 37 11.83 3.32 2.60
CA GLU A 37 10.80 3.36 3.65
C GLU A 37 9.38 3.15 3.12
N ASP A 38 9.18 3.32 1.81
CA ASP A 38 7.89 3.11 1.18
C ASP A 38 7.49 1.63 1.18
N ALA A 39 6.18 1.40 1.15
CA ALA A 39 5.56 0.12 0.90
C ALA A 39 4.33 0.31 0.00
N HIS A 40 3.81 -0.78 -0.54
CA HIS A 40 2.58 -0.77 -1.33
C HIS A 40 1.74 -2.03 -1.07
N ALA A 41 0.47 -1.97 -1.43
CA ALA A 41 -0.47 -3.08 -1.43
C ALA A 41 -1.23 -3.05 -2.75
N ALA A 42 -1.32 -4.20 -3.42
CA ALA A 42 -2.08 -4.36 -4.66
C ALA A 42 -2.90 -5.66 -4.58
N TYR A 43 -4.20 -5.50 -4.38
CA TYR A 43 -5.17 -6.59 -4.26
C TYR A 43 -6.29 -6.35 -5.29
N PRO A 44 -6.13 -6.82 -6.54
CA PRO A 44 -7.21 -6.79 -7.54
C PRO A 44 -8.48 -7.46 -7.03
N ASP A 45 -8.32 -8.59 -6.33
CA ASP A 45 -9.42 -9.32 -5.72
C ASP A 45 -9.32 -9.20 -4.19
N LEU A 46 -9.78 -8.06 -3.64
CA LEU A 46 -9.88 -7.90 -2.18
C LEU A 46 -11.08 -8.70 -1.64
N ASP A 47 -12.19 -8.68 -2.37
CA ASP A 47 -13.37 -9.52 -2.18
C ASP A 47 -14.07 -9.77 -3.53
N SER A 48 -15.33 -10.20 -3.51
CA SER A 48 -16.10 -10.51 -4.73
C SER A 48 -16.36 -9.32 -5.66
N SER A 49 -16.25 -8.08 -5.19
CA SER A 49 -16.66 -6.89 -5.94
C SER A 49 -15.69 -5.70 -5.85
N THR A 50 -14.62 -5.83 -5.09
CA THR A 50 -13.78 -4.69 -4.71
C THR A 50 -12.30 -5.01 -4.93
N SER A 51 -11.59 -4.02 -5.45
CA SER A 51 -10.13 -4.02 -5.56
C SER A 51 -9.54 -2.99 -4.60
N PHE A 52 -8.36 -3.26 -4.05
CA PHE A 52 -7.65 -2.37 -3.15
C PHE A 52 -6.23 -2.12 -3.61
N PHE A 53 -5.86 -0.85 -3.70
CA PHE A 53 -4.50 -0.42 -4.01
C PHE A 53 -4.09 0.68 -3.04
N GLY A 54 -2.91 0.55 -2.43
CA GLY A 54 -2.40 1.50 -1.45
C GLY A 54 -0.89 1.73 -1.62
N VAL A 55 -0.48 2.98 -1.48
CA VAL A 55 0.93 3.40 -1.43
C VAL A 55 1.17 4.07 -0.09
N TYR A 56 2.25 3.69 0.58
CA TYR A 56 2.56 4.14 1.94
C TYR A 56 3.96 4.71 1.96
N ASP A 57 4.08 6.01 2.20
CA ASP A 57 5.36 6.72 2.37
C ASP A 57 5.77 6.66 3.84
N GLY A 58 6.85 5.94 4.12
CA GLY A 58 7.39 5.81 5.48
C GLY A 58 8.29 6.98 5.85
N HIS A 59 8.17 7.49 7.07
CA HIS A 59 9.07 8.52 7.59
C HIS A 59 9.57 8.17 8.99
N GLY A 60 10.89 8.11 9.16
CA GLY A 60 11.50 7.71 10.44
C GLY A 60 11.55 6.19 10.64
N GLY A 61 11.46 5.43 9.54
CA GLY A 61 11.50 3.98 9.52
C GLY A 61 10.37 3.35 8.70
N LYS A 62 10.65 2.17 8.13
CA LYS A 62 9.72 1.43 7.25
C LYS A 62 8.63 0.63 7.97
N ALA A 63 8.64 0.60 9.30
CA ALA A 63 7.82 -0.34 10.08
C ALA A 63 6.31 -0.09 9.90
N VAL A 64 5.87 1.16 10.02
CA VAL A 64 4.45 1.53 9.90
C VAL A 64 3.96 1.38 8.46
N ALA A 65 4.74 1.84 7.46
CA ALA A 65 4.39 1.66 6.05
C ALA A 65 4.19 0.18 5.69
N LYS A 66 5.10 -0.70 6.13
CA LYS A 66 4.96 -2.15 5.95
C LYS A 66 3.77 -2.75 6.70
N PHE A 67 3.48 -2.25 7.90
CA PHE A 67 2.31 -2.68 8.66
C PHE A 67 1.01 -2.31 7.93
N CYS A 68 0.89 -1.06 7.46
CA CYS A 68 -0.27 -0.61 6.70
C CYS A 68 -0.46 -1.40 5.41
N ALA A 69 0.61 -1.62 4.63
CA ALA A 69 0.56 -2.45 3.43
C ALA A 69 0.04 -3.87 3.71
N LYS A 70 0.44 -4.45 4.84
CA LYS A 70 0.05 -5.81 5.21
C LYS A 70 -1.35 -5.92 5.78
N TYR A 71 -1.88 -4.90 6.45
CA TYR A 71 -3.09 -5.06 7.27
C TYR A 71 -4.22 -4.07 6.99
N LEU A 72 -3.97 -2.90 6.40
CA LEU A 72 -4.99 -1.86 6.27
C LEU A 72 -6.20 -2.34 5.45
N HIS A 73 -5.96 -3.01 4.32
CA HIS A 73 -7.00 -3.58 3.48
C HIS A 73 -7.88 -4.59 4.25
N GLN A 74 -7.29 -5.37 5.17
CA GLN A 74 -8.04 -6.29 6.03
C GLN A 74 -8.89 -5.56 7.06
N GLN A 75 -8.42 -4.41 7.57
CA GLN A 75 -9.21 -3.60 8.50
C GLN A 75 -10.42 -2.96 7.81
N VAL A 76 -10.30 -2.58 6.53
CA VAL A 76 -11.44 -2.10 5.72
C VAL A 76 -12.54 -3.16 5.63
N LEU A 77 -12.19 -4.44 5.53
CA LEU A 77 -13.19 -5.53 5.43
C LEU A 77 -13.84 -5.91 6.77
N LYS A 78 -13.23 -5.57 7.90
CA LYS A 78 -13.66 -6.05 9.23
C LYS A 78 -14.89 -5.33 9.81
N HIS A 79 -15.29 -4.20 9.24
CA HIS A 79 -16.39 -3.41 9.78
C HIS A 79 -17.72 -3.82 9.16
N GLU A 80 -18.76 -4.00 9.98
CA GLU A 80 -20.14 -4.27 9.52
C GLU A 80 -20.65 -3.22 8.51
N ILE A 81 -20.09 -2.01 8.59
CA ILE A 81 -20.38 -0.88 7.70
C ILE A 81 -19.90 -1.15 6.27
N TYR A 82 -18.79 -1.89 6.11
CA TYR A 82 -18.37 -2.39 4.81
C TYR A 82 -19.42 -3.32 4.22
N SER A 83 -19.92 -4.27 5.03
CA SER A 83 -20.97 -5.20 4.61
C SER A 83 -22.29 -4.51 4.26
N ALA A 84 -22.55 -3.33 4.83
CA ALA A 84 -23.68 -2.47 4.49
C ALA A 84 -23.46 -1.65 3.20
N GLY A 85 -22.28 -1.77 2.56
CA GLY A 85 -21.92 -1.07 1.32
C GLY A 85 -21.32 0.32 1.51
N ASP A 86 -21.15 0.79 2.75
CA ASP A 86 -20.55 2.11 3.03
C ASP A 86 -19.02 2.00 3.13
N LEU A 87 -18.40 1.98 1.96
CA LEU A 87 -16.94 1.93 1.80
C LEU A 87 -16.24 3.14 2.43
N VAL A 88 -16.85 4.32 2.39
CA VAL A 88 -16.22 5.56 2.88
C VAL A 88 -16.02 5.50 4.38
N THR A 89 -17.10 5.20 5.11
CA THR A 89 -17.04 5.10 6.57
C THR A 89 -16.18 3.91 6.99
N SER A 90 -16.21 2.79 6.25
CA SER A 90 -15.34 1.66 6.55
C SER A 90 -13.86 2.01 6.40
N ALA A 91 -13.50 2.68 5.31
CA ALA A 91 -12.13 3.15 5.08
C ALA A 91 -11.69 4.11 6.18
N GLN A 92 -12.52 5.08 6.57
CA GLN A 92 -12.19 6.01 7.67
C GLN A 92 -11.94 5.27 8.99
N LYS A 93 -12.80 4.31 9.34
CA LYS A 93 -12.64 3.54 10.59
C LYS A 93 -11.41 2.64 10.58
N ALA A 94 -11.03 2.10 9.42
CA ALA A 94 -9.85 1.26 9.28
C ALA A 94 -8.54 1.99 9.64
N PHE A 95 -8.48 3.33 9.53
CA PHE A 95 -7.32 4.13 9.93
C PHE A 95 -7.25 4.44 11.44
N LEU A 96 -8.34 4.21 12.19
CA LEU A 96 -8.45 4.58 13.60
C LEU A 96 -8.40 3.38 14.56
N ARG A 97 -8.06 2.19 14.07
CA ARG A 97 -8.14 0.91 14.79
C ARG A 97 -6.82 0.15 14.85
#